data_AF-A0A1T3WML2-F1
#
_entry.id   AF-A0A1T3WML2-F1
#
_cell.length_a   1.000
_cell.length_b   1.000
_cell.length_c   1.000
_cell.angle_alpha   90.00
_cell.angle_beta   90.00
_cell.angle_gamma   90.00
#
_symmetry.space_group_name_H-M   'P 1'
#
loop_
_entity.id
_entity.type
_entity.pdbx_description
1 polymer ?
#
loop_
_entity_poly.entity_id
_entity_poly.type
_entity_poly.pdbx_seq_one_letter_code
_entity_poly.pdbx_strand_id
1 'polypeptide(L)'
;ICQCQAHHAEPSWNNGGLTDAPTLALGCGPDNRLAEMGWTTSIDHDTGRVHWHPPPLMDTGGDTLNHHFHPEELLPPEEGAGGANC
;
A
#
# COMPACT_ATOMS: atom_id res chain seq x y z
N ILE A 1 -17.30 0.10 -9.37
CA ILE A 1 -16.51 -0.80 -10.25
C ILE A 1 -15.07 -0.76 -9.73
N CYS A 2 -14.58 -1.88 -9.22
CA CYS A 2 -13.18 -2.02 -8.80
C CYS A 2 -12.38 -2.53 -10.00
N GLN A 3 -11.82 -1.60 -10.78
CA GLN A 3 -10.91 -1.94 -11.87
C GLN A 3 -9.48 -1.81 -11.37
N CYS A 4 -8.79 -2.94 -11.28
CA CYS A 4 -7.35 -2.99 -11.05
C CYS A 4 -6.61 -3.32 -12.35
N GLN A 5 -5.36 -2.90 -12.41
CA GLN A 5 -4.38 -3.17 -13.45
C GLN A 5 -3.12 -3.71 -12.76
N ALA A 6 -2.29 -4.45 -13.49
CA ALA A 6 -0.96 -4.78 -13.00
C ALA A 6 -0.15 -3.49 -12.81
N HIS A 7 0.56 -3.40 -11.70
CA HIS A 7 1.40 -2.28 -11.29
C HIS A 7 2.83 -2.80 -11.06
N HIS A 8 3.82 -2.22 -11.73
CA HIS A 8 5.22 -2.44 -11.39
C HIS A 8 5.51 -1.73 -10.07
N ALA A 9 5.67 -2.51 -8.99
CA ALA A 9 5.78 -1.96 -7.65
C ALA A 9 7.24 -1.78 -7.21
N GLU A 10 8.13 -2.68 -7.63
CA GLU A 10 9.47 -2.72 -7.05
C GLU A 10 10.53 -3.15 -8.07
N PRO A 11 11.16 -2.21 -8.80
CA PRO A 11 10.85 -0.78 -8.88
C PRO A 11 9.68 -0.48 -9.85
N SER A 12 9.25 0.79 -9.92
CA SER A 12 8.23 1.21 -10.91
C SER A 12 8.69 1.06 -12.36
N TRP A 13 7.75 1.11 -13.30
CA TRP A 13 8.05 0.92 -14.72
C TRP A 13 9.08 1.93 -15.24
N ASN A 14 8.91 3.22 -14.97
CA ASN A 14 9.88 4.26 -15.40
C ASN A 14 11.26 4.11 -14.73
N ASN A 15 11.35 3.37 -13.62
CA ASN A 15 12.59 3.07 -12.92
C ASN A 15 13.20 1.70 -13.30
N GLY A 16 12.71 1.09 -14.39
CA GLY A 16 13.23 -0.18 -14.90
C GLY A 16 12.58 -1.43 -14.29
N GLY A 17 11.37 -1.29 -13.73
CA GLY A 17 10.59 -2.40 -13.19
C GLY A 17 10.37 -3.52 -14.21
N LEU A 18 10.60 -4.76 -13.79
CA LEU A 18 10.38 -5.95 -14.60
C LEU A 18 8.99 -6.54 -14.33
N THR A 19 8.48 -7.31 -15.29
CA THR A 19 7.19 -8.00 -15.18
C THR A 19 7.33 -9.34 -14.46
N ASP A 20 8.11 -9.37 -13.39
CA ASP A 20 8.30 -10.57 -12.56
C ASP A 20 7.21 -10.63 -11.49
N ALA A 21 6.61 -11.80 -11.28
CA ALA A 21 5.49 -11.96 -10.35
C ALA A 21 5.74 -11.38 -8.93
N PRO A 22 6.94 -11.53 -8.33
CA PRO A 22 7.22 -10.98 -7.00
C PRO A 22 7.34 -9.45 -6.93
N THR A 23 7.49 -8.77 -8.07
CA THR A 23 7.70 -7.30 -8.15
C THR A 23 6.47 -6.56 -8.67
N LEU A 24 5.36 -7.27 -8.85
CA LEU A 24 4.10 -6.74 -9.34
C LEU A 24 3.06 -6.63 -8.21
N ALA A 25 2.21 -5.61 -8.34
CA ALA A 25 1.06 -5.36 -7.48
C ALA A 25 -0.20 -5.11 -8.32
N LEU A 26 -1.34 -4.91 -7.64
CA LEU A 26 -2.58 -4.43 -8.25
C LEU A 26 -2.78 -2.95 -7.89
N GLY A 27 -2.92 -2.10 -8.91
CA GLY A 27 -3.18 -0.67 -8.75
C GLY A 27 -4.28 -0.18 -9.69
N CYS A 28 -4.90 0.96 -9.38
CA CYS A 28 -5.82 1.58 -10.33
C CYS A 28 -5.06 2.46 -11.34
N GLY A 29 -5.71 2.84 -12.46
CA GLY A 29 -5.06 3.65 -13.50
C GLY A 29 -4.49 5.00 -13.01
N PRO A 30 -5.17 5.73 -12.11
CA PRO A 30 -4.59 6.89 -11.42
C PRO A 30 -3.36 6.57 -10.56
N ASP A 31 -3.39 5.49 -9.77
CA ASP A 31 -2.27 5.13 -8.88
C ASP A 31 -1.02 4.72 -9.69
N ASN A 32 -1.21 3.98 -10.78
CA ASN A 32 -0.14 3.70 -11.74
C ASN A 32 0.52 4.98 -12.25
N ARG A 33 -0.26 6.05 -12.51
CA ARG A 33 0.28 7.34 -12.95
C ARG A 33 1.02 8.07 -11.83
N LEU A 34 0.57 7.96 -10.57
CA LEU A 34 1.25 8.57 -9.43
C LEU A 34 2.66 8.02 -9.24
N ALA A 35 2.85 6.71 -9.43
CA ALA A 35 4.17 6.07 -9.38
C ALA A 35 5.16 6.60 -10.43
N GLU A 36 4.66 7.23 -11.50
CA GLU A 36 5.49 7.89 -12.52
C GLU A 36 5.72 9.38 -12.22
N MET A 37 5.12 9.92 -11.15
CA MET A 37 5.18 11.33 -10.74
C MET A 37 5.89 11.51 -9.39
N GLY A 38 6.80 10.60 -9.06
CA GLY A 38 7.67 10.70 -7.88
C GLY A 38 7.17 9.96 -6.64
N TRP A 39 6.02 9.29 -6.72
CA TRP A 39 5.67 8.27 -5.74
C TRP A 39 6.49 7.01 -5.98
N THR A 40 6.84 6.30 -4.92
CA THR A 40 7.48 5.00 -5.00
C THR A 40 6.66 3.97 -4.22
N THR A 41 6.89 2.70 -4.53
CA THR A 41 6.24 1.58 -3.86
C THR A 41 7.28 0.57 -3.38
N SER A 42 6.92 -0.22 -2.37
CA SER A 42 7.71 -1.36 -1.90
C SER A 42 6.77 -2.50 -1.49
N ILE A 43 7.20 -3.74 -1.67
CA ILE A 43 6.41 -4.93 -1.27
C ILE A 43 6.98 -5.46 0.05
N ASP A 44 6.13 -5.58 1.07
CA ASP A 44 6.45 -6.40 2.22
C ASP A 44 6.39 -7.88 1.80
N HIS A 45 7.52 -8.57 1.79
CA HIS A 45 7.61 -9.95 1.34
C HIS A 45 7.02 -10.97 2.33
N ASP A 46 6.84 -10.60 3.60
CA ASP A 46 6.25 -11.47 4.60
C ASP A 46 4.71 -11.41 4.55
N THR A 47 4.15 -10.20 4.34
CA THR A 47 2.69 -10.00 4.32
C THR A 47 2.10 -9.89 2.91
N GLY A 48 2.92 -9.61 1.90
CA GLY A 48 2.51 -9.31 0.53
C GLY A 48 1.86 -7.93 0.36
N ARG A 49 1.89 -7.07 1.39
CA ARG A 49 1.27 -5.74 1.36
C ARG A 49 2.15 -4.75 0.58
N VAL A 50 1.50 -3.88 -0.19
CA VAL A 50 2.18 -2.85 -1.00
C VAL A 50 2.11 -1.52 -0.28
N HIS A 51 3.27 -0.98 0.04
CA HIS A 51 3.43 0.34 0.64
C HIS A 51 3.58 1.39 -0.45
N TRP A 52 2.89 2.52 -0.29
CA TRP A 52 2.97 3.70 -1.16
C TRP A 52 3.68 4.83 -0.41
N HIS A 53 4.81 5.25 -0.95
CA HIS A 53 5.66 6.28 -0.37
C HIS A 53 5.51 7.58 -1.16
N PRO A 54 5.09 8.69 -0.51
CA PRO A 54 4.96 9.97 -1.17
C PRO A 54 6.32 10.59 -1.51
N PRO A 55 6.38 11.51 -2.50
CA PRO A 55 7.54 12.38 -2.70
C PRO A 55 7.85 13.18 -1.42
N PRO A 56 9.11 13.55 -1.15
CA PRO A 56 9.51 14.19 0.12
C PRO A 56 8.72 15.44 0.53
N LEU A 57 8.21 16.22 -0.43
CA LEU A 57 7.39 17.41 -0.13
C LEU A 57 5.95 17.09 0.29
N MET A 58 5.48 15.88 -0.01
CA MET A 58 4.15 15.37 0.35
C MET A 58 4.20 14.36 1.50
N ASP A 59 5.40 14.00 1.96
CA ASP A 59 5.57 13.10 3.11
C ASP A 59 5.23 13.82 4.41
N THR A 60 4.13 13.40 5.00
CA THR A 60 3.63 13.89 6.29
C THR A 60 3.82 12.88 7.42
N GLY A 61 4.49 11.75 7.15
CA GLY A 61 4.62 10.63 8.10
C GLY A 61 3.31 9.86 8.32
N GLY A 62 2.37 9.98 7.39
CA GLY A 62 1.12 9.22 7.40
C GLY A 62 1.32 7.74 7.07
N ASP A 63 0.24 6.98 7.15
CA ASP A 63 0.24 5.57 6.76
C ASP A 63 0.54 5.41 5.25
N THR A 64 1.28 4.37 4.94
CA THR A 64 1.71 4.02 3.57
C THR A 64 0.86 2.89 2.98
N LEU A 65 -0.01 2.28 3.78
CA LEU A 65 -0.87 1.17 3.34
C LEU A 65 -2.26 1.64 2.93
N ASN A 66 -2.80 0.98 1.90
CA ASN A 66 -4.21 1.11 1.53
C ASN A 66 -5.05 0.04 2.25
N HIS A 67 -5.87 0.49 3.19
CA HIS A 67 -6.75 -0.35 4.01
C HIS A 67 -8.11 -0.67 3.39
N HIS A 68 -8.33 -0.37 2.10
CA HIS A 68 -9.64 -0.56 1.46
C HIS A 68 -10.23 -1.98 1.64
N PHE A 69 -9.37 -3.00 1.64
CA PHE A 69 -9.78 -4.41 1.83
C PHE A 69 -9.56 -4.93 3.27
N HIS A 70 -8.96 -4.12 4.14
CA HIS A 70 -8.75 -4.41 5.56
C HIS A 70 -9.15 -3.21 6.44
N PRO A 71 -10.38 -2.66 6.30
CA PRO A 71 -10.79 -1.47 7.04
C PRO A 71 -10.82 -1.69 8.55
N GLU A 72 -10.90 -2.94 9.00
CA GLU A 72 -10.79 -3.34 10.41
C GLU A 72 -9.47 -2.91 11.07
N GLU A 73 -8.38 -2.76 10.30
CA GLU A 73 -7.07 -2.32 10.81
C GLU A 73 -7.08 -0.84 11.26
N LEU A 74 -8.07 -0.06 10.81
CA LEU A 74 -8.25 1.33 11.21
C LEU A 74 -9.11 1.49 12.46
N LEU A 75 -9.73 0.41 12.95
CA LEU A 75 -10.57 0.44 14.15
C LEU A 75 -9.70 0.40 15.41
N PRO A 76 -10.12 1.06 16.50
CA PRO A 76 -9.48 0.87 17.79
C PRO A 76 -9.58 -0.60 18.21
N PRO A 77 -8.60 -1.13 18.97
CA PRO A 77 -8.68 -2.49 19.49
C PRO A 77 -9.98 -2.66 20.30
N GLU A 78 -10.62 -3.82 20.15
CA GLU A 78 -11.82 -4.19 20.91
C GLU A 78 -11.54 -3.99 22.41
N GLU A 79 -12.26 -3.08 23.06
CA GLU A 79 -12.20 -2.95 24.52
C GLU A 79 -12.64 -4.28 25.13
N GLY A 80 -11.70 -4.97 25.76
CA GLY A 80 -11.85 -6.37 26.11
C GLY A 80 -13.11 -6.67 26.92
N ALA A 81 -13.75 -7.78 26.54
CA ALA A 81 -14.34 -8.70 27.49
C ALA A 81 -13.29 -9.08 28.54
N GLY A 82 -13.16 -8.24 29.56
CA GLY A 82 -12.23 -8.37 30.69
C GLY A 82 -12.90 -7.86 31.95
N GLY A 83 -13.87 -8.63 32.44
CA GLY A 83 -14.35 -8.47 33.81
C GLY A 83 -13.25 -8.81 34.83
N ALA A 84 -13.34 -8.17 36.01
CA ALA A 84 -12.46 -8.19 37.19
C ALA A 84 -11.35 -7.12 37.15
N ASN A 85 -11.20 -6.20 38.11
CA ASN A 85 -11.70 -6.09 39.49
C ASN A 85 -11.47 -4.66 40.03
N CYS A 86 -12.31 -4.28 41.01
CA CYS A 86 -12.24 -3.10 41.89
C CYS A 86 -12.64 -1.75 41.27
#